data_AF-A0A7C5WVK5-F1
#
_entry.id   AF-A0A7C5WVK5-F1
#
_cell.length_a   1.000
_cell.length_b   1.000
_cell.length_c   1.000
_cell.angle_alpha   90.00
_cell.angle_beta   90.00
_cell.angle_gamma   90.00
#
_symmetry.space_group_name_H-M   'P 1'
#
loop_
_entity.id
_entity.type
_entity.pdbx_description
1 polymer ?
#
loop_
_entity_poly.entity_id
_entity_poly.type
_entity_poly.pdbx_seq_one_letter_code
_entity_poly.pdbx_strand_id
1 'polypeptide(L)'
;MQITIKRDRDFEDFQISEGLTLLAALYEIKEQKDPTLTFSAGCRASVCGTCAVRVNGREELACAYKPKEGDTVEPLQYHPVLRDLKVDKQQAKTTLQKSRTWLHSYTEAALTPKD
;
A
#
# COMPACT_ATOMS: atom_id res chain seq x y z
N MET A 1 4.15 -18.02 11.42
CA MET A 1 3.74 -16.76 12.05
C MET A 1 2.31 -16.43 11.63
N GLN A 2 1.45 -16.05 12.57
CA GLN A 2 0.06 -15.68 12.29
C GLN A 2 -0.08 -14.17 12.05
N ILE A 3 -0.82 -13.81 11.01
CA ILE A 3 -1.32 -12.45 10.79
C ILE A 3 -2.83 -12.49 10.54
N THR A 4 -3.51 -11.39 10.81
CA THR A 4 -4.94 -11.25 10.57
C THR A 4 -5.16 -10.27 9.41
N ILE A 5 -6.01 -10.63 8.44
CA ILE A 5 -6.36 -9.77 7.31
C ILE A 5 -7.84 -9.43 7.38
N LYS A 6 -8.15 -8.13 7.31
CA LYS A 6 -9.53 -7.65 7.19
C LYS A 6 -10.04 -7.80 5.77
N ARG A 7 -11.12 -8.55 5.59
CA ARG A 7 -11.79 -8.78 4.32
C ARG A 7 -13.25 -8.39 4.43
N ASP A 8 -13.61 -7.30 3.75
CA ASP A 8 -14.94 -6.69 3.86
C ASP A 8 -15.32 -6.38 5.34
N ARG A 9 -16.18 -7.20 5.95
CA ARG A 9 -16.63 -7.05 7.34
C ARG A 9 -15.94 -8.01 8.32
N ASP A 10 -15.24 -9.00 7.81
CA ASP A 10 -14.68 -10.08 8.61
C ASP A 10 -13.16 -9.94 8.75
N PHE A 11 -12.63 -10.59 9.79
CA PHE A 11 -11.20 -10.72 10.04
C PHE A 11 -10.85 -12.19 9.92
N GLU A 12 -9.90 -12.49 9.04
CA GLU A 12 -9.46 -13.85 8.77
C GLU A 12 -7.99 -14.01 9.13
N ASP A 13 -7.66 -15.12 9.80
CA ASP A 13 -6.30 -15.42 10.23
C ASP A 13 -5.57 -16.28 9.20
N PHE A 14 -4.34 -15.89 8.90
CA PHE A 14 -3.46 -16.60 7.98
C PHE A 14 -2.14 -16.90 8.66
N GLN A 15 -1.72 -18.16 8.59
CA GLN A 15 -0.32 -18.52 8.84
C GLN A 15 0.51 -18.04 7.64
N ILE A 16 1.73 -17.57 7.88
CA ILE A 16 2.70 -17.15 6.85
C ILE A 16 4.12 -17.56 7.26
N SER A 17 5.01 -17.66 6.27
CA SER A 17 6.43 -17.91 6.51
C SER A 17 7.11 -16.69 7.14
N GLU A 18 8.10 -16.94 7.99
CA GLU A 18 8.90 -15.89 8.64
C GLU A 18 9.94 -15.26 7.71
N GLY A 19 10.41 -14.06 8.06
CA GLY A 19 11.47 -13.35 7.31
C GLY A 19 11.02 -12.67 6.00
N LEU A 20 9.80 -12.94 5.54
CA LEU A 20 9.21 -12.33 4.35
C LEU A 20 8.89 -10.84 4.56
N THR A 21 8.73 -10.10 3.46
CA THR A 21 8.00 -8.82 3.51
C THR A 21 6.51 -9.11 3.52
N LEU A 22 5.68 -8.16 3.96
CA LEU A 22 4.24 -8.34 3.96
C LEU A 22 3.71 -8.62 2.55
N LEU A 23 4.25 -7.96 1.51
CA LEU A 23 3.86 -8.23 0.13
C LEU A 23 4.18 -9.68 -0.28
N ALA A 24 5.35 -10.21 0.09
CA ALA A 24 5.69 -11.59 -0.21
C ALA A 24 4.78 -12.58 0.54
N ALA A 25 4.43 -12.27 1.80
CA ALA A 25 3.47 -13.06 2.56
C ALA A 25 2.05 -13.03 1.95
N LEU A 26 1.60 -11.89 1.42
CA LEU A 26 0.32 -11.79 0.71
C LEU A 26 0.32 -12.62 -0.59
N TYR A 27 1.43 -12.68 -1.31
CA TYR A 27 1.59 -13.58 -2.46
C TYR A 27 1.58 -15.05 -2.02
N GLU A 28 2.28 -15.42 -0.95
CA GLU A 28 2.25 -16.77 -0.38
C GLU A 28 0.82 -17.21 -0.04
N ILE A 29 0.06 -16.35 0.64
CA ILE A 29 -1.35 -16.63 0.96
C ILE A 29 -2.14 -16.83 -0.33
N LYS A 30 -1.99 -15.93 -1.31
CA LYS A 30 -2.73 -16.01 -2.57
C LYS A 30 -2.42 -17.28 -3.37
N GLU A 31 -1.17 -17.69 -3.39
CA GLU A 31 -0.73 -18.84 -4.19
C GLU A 31 -1.05 -20.17 -3.53
N GLN A 32 -0.99 -20.25 -2.20
CA GLN A 32 -0.97 -21.53 -1.48
C GLN A 32 -2.18 -21.75 -0.57
N LYS A 33 -2.91 -20.70 -0.17
CA LYS A 33 -3.92 -20.77 0.90
C LYS A 33 -5.29 -20.29 0.43
N ASP A 34 -5.35 -19.09 -0.12
CA ASP A 34 -6.57 -18.51 -0.66
C ASP A 34 -6.33 -17.70 -1.95
N PRO A 35 -6.59 -18.27 -3.14
CA PRO A 35 -6.42 -17.58 -4.41
C PRO A 35 -7.37 -16.40 -4.63
N THR A 36 -8.40 -16.25 -3.80
CA THR A 36 -9.38 -15.15 -3.91
C THR A 36 -8.90 -13.84 -3.27
N LEU A 37 -7.86 -13.90 -2.42
CA LEU A 37 -7.28 -12.72 -1.78
C LEU A 37 -6.82 -11.69 -2.81
N THR A 38 -7.29 -10.46 -2.67
CA THR A 38 -7.04 -9.37 -3.63
C THR A 38 -6.29 -8.20 -2.98
N PHE A 39 -5.18 -7.81 -3.60
CA PHE A 39 -4.36 -6.67 -3.18
C PHE A 39 -3.72 -6.00 -4.40
N SER A 40 -3.16 -4.81 -4.20
CA SER A 40 -2.44 -4.08 -5.27
C SER A 40 -0.93 -4.18 -5.08
N ALA A 41 -0.21 -4.42 -6.17
CA ALA A 41 1.25 -4.51 -6.19
C ALA A 41 1.80 -3.79 -7.42
N GLY A 42 3.05 -3.33 -7.34
CA GLY A 42 3.71 -2.55 -8.39
C GLY A 42 5.21 -2.80 -8.42
N CYS A 43 6.01 -1.76 -8.17
CA CYS A 43 7.48 -1.79 -8.32
C CYS A 43 8.25 -2.74 -7.39
N ARG A 44 7.67 -3.14 -6.24
CA ARG A 44 8.31 -3.96 -5.19
C ARG A 44 9.60 -3.38 -4.58
N ALA A 45 9.91 -2.11 -4.83
CA ALA A 45 11.12 -1.43 -4.38
C ALA A 45 10.83 -0.18 -3.52
N SER A 46 9.63 -0.11 -2.92
CA SER A 46 9.23 0.99 -2.02
C SER A 46 9.17 2.40 -2.65
N VAL A 47 9.03 2.50 -3.98
CA VAL A 47 9.00 3.81 -4.67
C VAL A 47 7.62 4.21 -5.19
N CYS A 48 6.82 3.27 -5.69
CA CYS A 48 5.58 3.63 -6.41
C CYS A 48 4.34 3.86 -5.50
N GLY A 49 4.38 3.41 -4.25
CA GLY A 49 3.21 3.50 -3.34
C GLY A 49 2.00 2.62 -3.69
N THR A 50 2.06 1.78 -4.73
CA THR A 50 0.92 0.95 -5.16
C THR A 50 0.44 -0.03 -4.10
N CYS A 51 1.37 -0.69 -3.40
CA CYS A 51 1.10 -1.70 -2.37
C CYS A 51 0.89 -1.12 -0.95
N ALA A 52 0.43 0.13 -0.87
CA ALA A 52 0.07 0.75 0.40
C ALA A 52 -1.12 0.02 1.04
N VAL A 53 -0.97 -0.33 2.31
CA VAL A 53 -1.98 -0.98 3.17
C VAL A 53 -1.89 -0.35 4.55
N ARG A 54 -2.76 -0.75 5.48
CA ARG A 54 -2.70 -0.34 6.87
C ARG A 54 -2.35 -1.54 7.74
N VAL A 55 -1.36 -1.42 8.62
CA VAL A 55 -0.95 -2.47 9.56
C VAL A 55 -1.01 -1.92 10.97
N ASN A 56 -1.77 -2.57 11.86
CA ASN A 56 -1.97 -2.15 13.25
C ASN A 56 -2.33 -0.66 13.39
N GLY A 57 -3.19 -0.17 12.51
CA GLY A 57 -3.61 1.23 12.54
C GLY A 57 -2.69 2.23 11.84
N ARG A 58 -1.60 1.80 11.20
CA ARG A 58 -0.63 2.68 10.52
C ARG A 58 -0.50 2.37 9.03
N GLU A 59 -0.39 3.39 8.20
CA GLU A 59 -0.19 3.26 6.75
C GLU A 59 1.25 2.82 6.45
N GLU A 60 1.37 1.67 5.78
CA GLU A 60 2.65 1.01 5.48
C GLU A 60 2.71 0.58 4.02
N LEU A 61 3.93 0.47 3.48
CA LEU A 61 4.14 -0.16 2.17
C LEU A 61 4.37 -1.65 2.37
N ALA A 62 3.46 -2.49 1.88
CA ALA A 62 3.58 -3.94 2.06
C ALA A 62 4.92 -4.51 1.53
N CYS A 63 5.51 -3.91 0.49
CA CYS A 63 6.81 -4.36 -0.03
C CYS A 63 8.02 -3.98 0.84
N ALA A 64 7.88 -3.03 1.77
CA ALA A 64 8.91 -2.61 2.71
C ALA A 64 8.71 -3.21 4.10
N TYR A 65 7.45 -3.37 4.50
CA TYR A 65 7.07 -3.78 5.85
C TYR A 65 7.44 -5.24 6.14
N LYS A 66 7.94 -5.48 7.35
CA LYS A 66 8.24 -6.82 7.88
C LYS A 66 7.16 -7.20 8.90
N PRO A 67 6.27 -8.17 8.57
CA PRO A 67 5.21 -8.58 9.47
C PRO A 67 5.77 -9.24 10.73
N LYS A 68 5.00 -9.10 11.81
CA LYS A 68 5.21 -9.70 13.13
C LYS A 68 4.00 -10.53 13.51
N GLU A 69 4.21 -11.42 14.49
CA GLU A 69 3.14 -12.26 15.03
C GLU A 69 2.00 -11.39 15.58
N GLY A 70 0.77 -11.67 15.12
CA GLY A 70 -0.43 -10.95 15.54
C GLY A 70 -0.69 -9.63 14.81
N ASP A 71 0.09 -9.29 13.78
CA ASP A 71 -0.19 -8.09 12.98
C ASP A 71 -1.56 -8.18 12.31
N THR A 72 -2.32 -7.09 12.40
CA THR A 72 -3.60 -6.92 11.72
C THR A 72 -3.42 -6.03 10.49
N VAL A 73 -3.74 -6.56 9.33
CA VAL A 73 -3.64 -5.90 8.02
C VAL A 73 -5.02 -5.49 7.54
N GLU A 74 -5.18 -4.21 7.25
CA GLU A 74 -6.41 -3.57 6.81
C GLU A 74 -6.21 -2.84 5.46
N PRO A 75 -7.28 -2.62 4.68
CA PRO A 75 -7.22 -1.74 3.53
C PRO A 75 -6.83 -0.31 3.94
N LEU A 76 -6.28 0.44 2.98
CA LEU A 76 -5.85 1.82 3.20
C LEU A 76 -7.04 2.69 3.65
N GLN A 77 -6.84 3.52 4.69
CA GLN A 77 -7.88 4.42 5.19
C GLN A 77 -8.22 5.52 4.15
N TYR A 78 -9.44 6.07 4.24
CA TYR A 78 -9.94 7.16 3.41
C TYR A 78 -10.07 6.86 1.91
N HIS A 79 -10.03 5.59 1.53
CA HIS A 79 -10.26 5.12 0.17
C HIS A 79 -11.41 4.11 0.17
N PRO A 80 -12.34 4.16 -0.81
CA PRO A 80 -13.34 3.12 -0.97
C PRO A 80 -12.67 1.76 -1.22
N VAL A 81 -13.09 0.74 -0.47
CA VAL A 81 -12.58 -0.64 -0.65
C VAL A 81 -13.28 -1.25 -1.86
N LEU A 82 -12.50 -1.73 -2.83
CA LEU A 82 -13.02 -2.44 -4.00
C LEU A 82 -13.17 -3.94 -3.71
N ARG A 83 -12.17 -4.53 -3.04
CA ARG A 83 -12.16 -5.94 -2.59
C ARG A 83 -10.97 -6.20 -1.69
N ASP A 84 -11.18 -6.85 -0.54
CA ASP A 84 -10.14 -7.18 0.45
C ASP A 84 -9.23 -5.96 0.75
N LEU A 85 -7.95 -6.00 0.37
CA LEU A 85 -6.98 -4.93 0.58
C LEU A 85 -6.87 -3.96 -0.61
N LYS A 86 -7.58 -4.21 -1.71
CA LYS A 86 -7.59 -3.34 -2.89
C LYS A 86 -8.59 -2.20 -2.71
N VAL A 87 -8.09 -0.98 -2.83
CA VAL A 87 -8.87 0.26 -2.71
C VAL A 87 -8.88 1.05 -4.02
N ASP A 88 -9.89 1.92 -4.17
CA ASP A 88 -9.95 2.88 -5.26
C ASP A 88 -9.14 4.14 -4.93
N LYS A 89 -8.15 4.46 -5.78
CA LYS A 89 -7.27 5.65 -5.65
C LYS A 89 -7.64 6.79 -6.60
N GLN A 90 -8.76 6.71 -7.31
CA GLN A 90 -9.15 7.70 -8.32
C GLN A 90 -9.33 9.10 -7.72
N GLN A 91 -9.86 9.20 -6.50
CA GLN A 91 -10.02 10.50 -5.82
C GLN A 91 -8.68 11.22 -5.61
N ALA A 92 -7.63 10.50 -5.19
CA ALA A 92 -6.30 11.08 -5.03
C ALA A 92 -5.75 11.62 -6.36
N LYS A 93 -5.94 10.87 -7.45
CA LYS A 93 -5.57 11.31 -8.80
C LYS A 93 -6.32 12.58 -9.22
N THR A 94 -7.64 12.63 -9.00
CA THR A 94 -8.45 13.82 -9.33
C THR A 94 -8.00 15.05 -8.55
N THR A 95 -7.63 14.89 -7.27
CA THR A 95 -7.06 15.99 -6.48
C THR A 95 -5.72 16.46 -7.05
N LEU A 96 -4.82 15.54 -7.40
CA LEU A 96 -3.52 15.88 -8.00
C LEU A 96 -3.65 16.59 -9.36
N GLN A 97 -4.67 16.27 -10.16
CA GLN A 97 -4.89 16.97 -11.43
C GLN A 97 -5.32 18.43 -11.23
N LYS A 98 -5.92 18.78 -10.09
CA LYS A 98 -6.34 20.14 -9.76
C LYS A 98 -5.22 20.99 -9.15
N SER A 99 -4.15 20.37 -8.65
CA SER A 99 -3.15 21.07 -7.83
C SER A 99 -2.29 22.07 -8.60
N ARG A 100 -2.35 22.12 -9.94
CA ARG A 100 -1.54 23.05 -10.77
C ARG A 100 -0.03 23.01 -10.43
N THR A 101 0.46 21.88 -9.92
CA THR A 101 1.84 21.69 -9.47
C THR A 101 2.77 21.33 -10.63
N TRP A 102 2.87 22.23 -11.59
CA TRP A 102 3.81 22.15 -12.71
C TRP A 102 4.35 23.53 -13.02
N LEU A 103 5.43 23.58 -13.78
CA LEU A 103 6.01 24.84 -14.21
C LEU A 103 5.02 25.58 -15.14
N HIS A 104 4.45 26.69 -14.67
CA HIS A 104 3.53 27.52 -15.45
C HIS A 104 4.22 28.29 -16.57
N SER A 105 5.39 28.84 -16.27
CA SER A 105 6.25 29.57 -17.20
C SER A 105 7.70 29.34 -16.81
N TYR A 106 8.55 29.05 -17.78
CA TYR A 106 9.98 29.01 -17.57
C TYR A 106 10.55 30.43 -17.48
N THR A 107 11.41 30.67 -16.51
CA THR A 107 12.20 31.90 -16.40
C THR A 107 13.61 31.51 -15.99
N GLU A 108 14.61 32.00 -16.71
CA GLU A 108 16.00 31.76 -16.38
C GLU A 108 16.33 32.49 -15.08
N ALA A 109 16.66 31.73 -14.03
CA ALA A 109 17.06 32.27 -12.75
C ALA A 109 18.59 32.30 -12.69
N ALA A 110 19.17 33.47 -12.40
CA ALA A 110 20.59 33.56 -12.10
C ALA A 110 20.82 33.03 -10.68
N LEU A 111 21.51 31.90 -10.55
CA LEU A 111 21.91 31.35 -9.24
C LEU A 111 22.86 32.33 -8.54
N THR A 112 22.52 32.72 -7.33
CA THR A 112 23.37 33.54 -6.46
C THR A 112 24.05 32.66 -5.42
N PRO A 113 25.14 33.12 -4.77
CA PRO A 113 25.78 32.38 -3.67
C PRO A 113 24.90 32.14 -2.43
N LYS A 114 23.65 32.64 -2.43
CA LYS A 114 22.68 32.52 -1.34
C LYS A 114 21.56 31.50 -1.60
N ASP A 115 21.47 30.98 -2.82
CA ASP A 115 20.57 29.86 -3.20
C ASP A 115 21.18 28.51 -2.83
#